data_AF-A0A497T9C1-F1
#
_entry.id   AF-A0A497T9C1-F1
#
_cell.length_a   1.000
_cell.length_b   1.000
_cell.length_c   1.000
_cell.angle_alpha   90.00
_cell.angle_beta   90.00
_cell.angle_gamma   90.00
#
_symmetry.space_group_name_H-M   'P 1'
#
loop_
_entity.id
_entity.type
_entity.pdbx_description
1 polymer ?
#
loop_
_entity_poly.entity_id
_entity_poly.type
_entity_poly.pdbx_seq_one_letter_code
_entity_poly.pdbx_strand_id
1 'polypeptide(L)'
;MYIGDGASMAAEAAVLGVPSIYVTTTRRWGFINDLEKNYGLLYTFSNREQALEKAVELLADGKIKDKWQRRRERMLSEKMDVANFITEFIEKYERK
;
A
#
# COMPACT_ATOMS: atom_id res chain seq x y z
N MET A 1 -0.88 -2.04 -12.12
CA MET A 1 -1.74 -1.13 -11.33
C MET A 1 -2.94 -1.94 -10.88
N TYR A 2 -3.45 -1.69 -9.68
CA TYR A 2 -4.67 -2.26 -9.13
C TYR A 2 -5.73 -1.17 -8.98
N ILE A 3 -6.99 -1.50 -9.33
CA ILE A 3 -8.16 -0.64 -9.11
C ILE A 3 -9.31 -1.56 -8.68
N GLY A 4 -9.91 -1.31 -7.51
CA GLY A 4 -11.00 -2.14 -7.02
C GLY A 4 -11.51 -1.76 -5.64
N ASP A 5 -12.54 -2.47 -5.17
CA ASP A 5 -13.19 -2.32 -3.87
C ASP A 5 -12.67 -3.30 -2.81
N GLY A 6 -11.65 -4.09 -3.13
CA GLY A 6 -11.00 -5.00 -2.21
C GLY A 6 -9.95 -4.25 -1.37
N ALA A 7 -10.28 -3.89 -0.13
CA ALA A 7 -9.36 -3.17 0.76
C ALA A 7 -8.03 -3.93 0.97
N SER A 8 -8.10 -5.25 1.19
CA SER A 8 -6.91 -6.08 1.38
C SER A 8 -6.05 -6.16 0.13
N MET A 9 -6.65 -6.42 -1.04
CA MET A 9 -5.93 -6.47 -2.31
C MET A 9 -5.30 -5.11 -2.66
N ALA A 10 -6.02 -4.02 -2.37
CA ALA A 10 -5.49 -2.67 -2.59
C ALA A 10 -4.25 -2.41 -1.72
N ALA A 11 -4.28 -2.84 -0.45
CA ALA A 11 -3.15 -2.73 0.46
C ALA A 11 -1.98 -3.64 0.06
N GLU A 12 -2.25 -4.88 -0.34
CA GLU A 12 -1.22 -5.81 -0.84
C GLU A 12 -0.51 -5.24 -2.07
N ALA A 13 -1.28 -4.73 -3.05
CA ALA A 13 -0.72 -4.06 -4.22
C ALA A 13 0.19 -2.87 -3.82
N ALA A 14 -0.26 -2.03 -2.89
CA ALA A 14 0.49 -0.89 -2.38
C ALA A 14 1.82 -1.32 -1.73
N VAL A 15 1.81 -2.36 -0.88
CA VAL A 15 2.98 -2.90 -0.19
C VAL A 15 3.98 -3.55 -1.17
N LEU A 16 3.47 -4.15 -2.26
CA LEU A 16 4.30 -4.67 -3.35
C LEU A 16 4.88 -3.57 -4.26
N GLY A 17 4.58 -2.29 -4.00
CA GLY A 17 5.07 -1.18 -4.82
C GLY A 17 4.34 -1.09 -6.16
N VAL A 18 3.10 -1.57 -6.21
CA VAL A 18 2.21 -1.44 -7.37
C VAL A 18 1.24 -0.28 -7.10
N PRO A 19 1.08 0.65 -8.07
CA PRO A 19 0.06 1.69 -7.99
C PRO A 19 -1.32 1.09 -7.72
N SER A 20 -1.97 1.57 -6.66
CA SER A 20 -3.20 1.01 -6.14
C SER A 20 -4.25 2.10 -5.91
N ILE A 21 -5.45 1.88 -6.44
CA ILE A 21 -6.61 2.74 -6.24
C ILE A 21 -7.72 1.92 -5.60
N TYR A 22 -8.12 2.33 -4.41
CA TYR A 22 -9.19 1.72 -3.64
C TYR A 22 -10.48 2.52 -3.84
N VAL A 23 -11.51 1.88 -4.39
CA VAL A 23 -12.81 2.51 -4.66
C VAL A 23 -13.82 1.99 -3.66
N THR A 24 -14.24 2.85 -2.72
CA THR A 24 -15.23 2.47 -1.71
C THR A 24 -16.10 3.64 -1.27
N THR A 25 -17.36 3.35 -1.02
CA THR A 25 -18.31 4.26 -0.34
C THR A 25 -18.35 4.04 1.17
N THR A 26 -17.67 3.00 1.66
CA THR A 26 -17.70 2.61 3.08
C THR A 26 -16.47 3.11 3.85
N ARG A 27 -16.43 2.82 5.15
CA ARG A 27 -15.43 3.33 6.10
C ARG A 27 -14.00 3.01 5.64
N ARG A 28 -13.11 4.01 5.76
CA ARG A 28 -11.67 3.84 5.54
C ARG A 28 -11.02 3.17 6.75
N TRP A 29 -10.32 2.07 6.50
CA TRP A 29 -9.58 1.34 7.53
C TRP A 29 -8.29 2.07 7.90
N GLY A 30 -7.80 1.88 9.13
CA GLY A 30 -6.60 2.57 9.62
C GLY A 30 -5.35 2.30 8.78
N PHE A 31 -5.15 1.05 8.34
CA PHE A 31 -4.02 0.68 7.50
C PHE A 31 -4.08 1.31 6.10
N ILE A 32 -5.29 1.46 5.53
CA ILE A 32 -5.49 2.16 4.25
C ILE A 32 -5.13 3.64 4.39
N ASN A 33 -5.55 4.29 5.48
CA ASN A 33 -5.23 5.70 5.73
C ASN A 33 -3.72 5.92 5.91
N ASP A 34 -3.02 4.99 6.55
CA ASP A 34 -1.56 5.04 6.72
C ASP A 34 -0.85 4.94 5.36
N LEU A 35 -1.22 3.96 4.53
CA LEU A 35 -0.68 3.78 3.18
C LEU A 35 -0.97 4.98 2.26
N GLU A 36 -2.15 5.60 2.38
CA GLU A 36 -2.54 6.78 1.60
C GLU A 36 -1.82 8.04 2.09
N LYS A 37 -1.92 8.38 3.37
CA LYS A 37 -1.48 9.68 3.89
C LYS A 37 0.02 9.74 4.18
N ASN A 38 0.59 8.69 4.76
CA ASN A 38 1.98 8.72 5.23
C ASN A 38 2.96 8.33 4.12
N TYR A 39 2.55 7.40 3.25
CA TYR A 39 3.41 6.84 2.20
C TYR A 39 2.98 7.18 0.76
N GLY A 40 1.73 7.60 0.54
CA GLY A 40 1.21 7.88 -0.79
C GLY A 40 1.23 6.66 -1.73
N LEU A 41 1.12 5.45 -1.18
CA LEU A 41 1.18 4.21 -1.96
C LEU A 41 -0.19 3.79 -2.53
N LEU A 42 -1.26 4.34 -1.97
CA LEU A 42 -2.64 4.01 -2.29
C LEU A 42 -3.48 5.30 -2.34
N TYR A 43 -4.44 5.36 -3.26
CA TYR A 43 -5.46 6.43 -3.29
C TYR A 43 -6.85 5.87 -3.05
N THR A 44 -7.65 6.55 -2.24
CA THR A 44 -9.03 6.15 -1.95
C THR A 44 -10.03 7.12 -2.55
N PHE A 45 -10.94 6.60 -3.37
CA PHE A 45 -12.04 7.36 -3.96
C PHE A 45 -13.38 6.72 -3.66
N SER A 46 -14.43 7.54 -3.54
CA SER A 46 -15.81 7.05 -3.43
C SER A 46 -16.56 7.14 -4.76
N ASN A 47 -16.08 7.96 -5.68
CA ASN A 47 -16.61 8.11 -7.02
C ASN A 47 -15.73 7.36 -8.04
N ARG A 48 -16.37 6.62 -8.95
CA ARG A 48 -15.69 5.79 -9.96
C ARG A 48 -15.04 6.62 -11.07
N GLU A 49 -15.67 7.72 -11.50
CA GLU A 49 -15.10 8.63 -12.50
C GLU A 49 -13.79 9.24 -11.99
N GLN A 50 -13.76 9.71 -10.74
CA GLN A 50 -12.54 10.27 -10.12
C GLN A 50 -11.43 9.23 -9.99
N ALA A 51 -11.80 7.99 -9.62
CA ALA A 51 -10.85 6.88 -9.56
C ALA A 51 -10.23 6.58 -10.93
N LEU A 52 -11.04 6.60 -11.99
CA LEU A 52 -10.61 6.35 -13.36
C LEU A 52 -9.72 7.49 -13.88
N GLU A 53 -10.11 8.74 -13.64
CA GLU A 53 -9.31 9.91 -13.99
C GLU A 53 -7.93 9.83 -13.34
N LYS A 54 -7.88 9.49 -12.04
CA LYS A 54 -6.62 9.31 -11.33
C LYS A 54 -5.80 8.15 -11.90
N ALA A 55 -6.44 7.05 -12.26
CA ALA A 55 -5.76 5.92 -12.88
C ALA A 55 -5.08 6.32 -14.20
N VAL A 56 -5.77 7.07 -15.04
CA VAL A 56 -5.23 7.58 -16.31
C VAL A 56 -4.06 8.54 -16.06
N GLU A 57 -4.19 9.48 -15.10
CA GLU A 57 -3.10 10.38 -14.69
C GLU A 57 -1.85 9.60 -14.25
N LEU A 58 -2.04 8.57 -13.43
CA LEU A 58 -0.96 7.72 -12.94
C LEU A 58 -0.32 6.89 -14.06
N LEU A 59 -1.12 6.34 -14.99
CA LEU A 59 -0.60 5.56 -16.11
C LEU A 59 0.15 6.42 -17.14
N ALA A 60 -0.18 7.70 -17.25
CA ALA A 60 0.53 8.63 -18.13
C ALA A 60 1.96 8.96 -17.63
N ASP A 61 2.25 8.72 -16.35
CA ASP A 61 3.58 8.94 -15.78
C ASP A 61 4.52 7.77 -16.08
N GLY A 62 5.40 7.94 -17.07
CA GLY A 62 6.40 6.94 -17.45
C GLY A 62 7.39 6.56 -16.33
N LYS A 63 7.49 7.35 -15.25
CA LYS A 63 8.36 7.07 -14.09
C LYS A 63 7.59 6.56 -12.88
N ILE A 64 6.32 6.20 -13.05
CA ILE A 64 5.45 5.79 -11.93
C ILE A 64 6.01 4.59 -11.17
N LYS A 65 6.59 3.61 -11.87
CA LYS A 65 7.18 2.42 -11.25
C LYS A 65 8.29 2.80 -10.27
N ASP A 66 9.22 3.65 -10.69
CA ASP A 66 10.34 4.08 -9.85
C ASP A 66 9.86 4.90 -8.64
N LYS A 67 8.86 5.77 -8.85
CA LYS A 67 8.25 6.55 -7.76
C LYS A 67 7.61 5.63 -6.72
N TRP A 68 6.88 4.59 -7.16
CA TRP A 68 6.25 3.64 -6.25
C TRP A 68 7.25 2.76 -5.53
N GLN A 69 8.33 2.33 -6.19
CA GLN A 69 9.38 1.55 -5.54
C GLN A 69 10.07 2.36 -4.43
N ARG A 70 10.38 3.64 -4.66
CA ARG A 70 10.95 4.52 -3.61
C ARG A 70 10.00 4.72 -2.43
N ARG A 71 8.70 4.91 -2.71
CA ARG A 71 7.68 5.03 -1.64
C ARG A 71 7.58 3.73 -0.83
N ARG A 72 7.66 2.58 -1.49
CA ARG A 72 7.68 1.26 -0.86
C ARG A 72 8.90 1.08 0.02
N GLU A 73 10.09 1.40 -0.49
CA GLU A 73 11.35 1.31 0.27
C GLU A 73 11.30 2.15 1.54
N ARG A 74 10.80 3.40 1.43
CA ARG A 74 10.59 4.26 2.59
C ARG A 74 9.67 3.59 3.61
N MET A 75 8.51 3.08 3.17
CA MET A 75 7.56 2.41 4.05
C MET A 75 8.19 1.19 4.76
N LEU A 76 8.91 0.34 4.03
CA LEU A 76 9.59 -0.82 4.60
C LEU A 76 10.69 -0.43 5.60
N SER A 77 11.39 0.68 5.36
CA SER A 77 12.44 1.15 6.28
C SER A 77 11.90 1.73 7.59
N GLU A 78 10.66 2.25 7.59
CA GLU A 78 10.02 2.85 8.76
C GLU A 78 9.19 1.84 9.57
N LYS A 79 8.78 0.72 8.96
CA LYS A 79 7.95 -0.31 9.59
C LYS A 79 8.79 -1.44 10.16
N MET A 80 8.27 -2.07 11.22
CA MET A 80 8.91 -3.24 11.83
C MET A 80 8.86 -4.43 10.87
N ASP A 81 9.99 -5.14 10.73
CA ASP A 81 10.03 -6.45 10.09
C ASP A 81 9.44 -7.50 11.05
N VAL A 82 8.18 -7.83 10.83
CA VAL A 82 7.44 -8.81 11.65
C VAL A 82 8.01 -10.22 11.47
N ALA A 83 8.54 -10.56 10.28
CA ALA A 83 9.12 -11.87 10.05
C ALA A 83 10.39 -12.04 10.89
N ASN A 84 11.29 -11.05 10.86
CA ASN A 84 12.48 -11.06 11.70
C ASN A 84 12.12 -11.08 13.20
N PHE A 85 11.14 -10.28 13.62
CA PHE A 85 10.67 -10.27 15.01
C PHE A 85 10.20 -11.66 15.47
N ILE A 86 9.39 -12.35 14.66
CA ILE A 86 8.88 -13.69 15.00
C ILE A 86 10.03 -14.70 15.05
N THR A 87 10.95 -14.67 14.07
CA THR A 87 12.12 -15.58 14.06
C THR A 87 12.97 -15.40 15.32
N GLU A 88 13.34 -14.17 15.65
CA GLU A 88 14.11 -13.88 16.87
C GLU A 88 13.37 -14.28 18.14
N PHE A 89 12.05 -14.08 18.18
CA PHE A 89 11.23 -14.43 19.32
C PHE A 89 11.23 -15.95 19.57
N ILE A 90 11.02 -16.74 18.52
CA ILE A 90 11.01 -18.21 18.60
C ILE A 90 12.39 -18.72 19.01
N GLU A 91 13.46 -18.25 18.38
CA GLU A 91 14.83 -18.67 18.71
C GLU A 91 15.26 -18.34 20.16
N LYS A 92 14.74 -17.23 20.72
CA LYS A 92 14.97 -16.88 22.13
C LYS A 92 14.13 -17.72 23.08
N TYR A 93 12.95 -18.15 22.65
CA TYR A 93 12.06 -18.99 23.44
C TYR A 93 12.57 -20.43 23.55
N GLU A 94 13.14 -21.00 22.47
CA GLU A 94 13.74 -22.35 22.48
C GLU A 94 15.02 -22.46 23.31
N ARG A 95 15.69 -21.34 23.62
CA ARG A 95 16.91 -21.30 24.45
C ARG A 95 16.63 -21.13 25.95
N LYS A 96 15.36 -21.03 26.36
CA LYS A 96 14.91 -21.03 27.76
C LYS A 96 14.37 -22.39 28.14
#